data_AF-A0A0F8XS14-F1
#
_entry.id   AF-A0A0F8XS14-F1
#
_cell.length_a   1.000
_cell.length_b   1.000
_cell.length_c   1.000
_cell.angle_alpha   90.00
_cell.angle_beta   90.00
_cell.angle_gamma   90.00
#
_symmetry.space_group_name_H-M   'P 1'
#
loop_
_entity.id
_entity.type
_entity.pdbx_description
1 polymer ?
#
loop_
_entity_poly.entity_id
_entity_poly.type
_entity_poly.pdbx_seq_one_letter_code
_entity_poly.pdbx_strand_id
1 'polypeptide(L)'
;MAHHQNDEKALGEPTVIQSTEVPPLENVSSIAFAGTVVGMLFFGVLSDRWSRKGALLTSTGVLILFAILCTASYGAHGRTYGLFSALAASRFFLGIGIGGEYPAGSVAAAESSGELKKGHRNRWFIWFTNLQIDFGFVVAAFVPMILVLIFTENHLRATWRVALGLGVIPPLSLLYLRLRLKEPEEFNRERMHKFPVSLIIKFYWKRLLVVSFIWFIYDFSAYSFGNYSSAWLAIILGHSAPLWKSFGWNTVISLFYIPGAIIGAFVSDWIGPRKTLAIGVFLQGVVGFIMSGCYQYLNTAKNVAAFVVIYGIFLALGEGGPGDNIGLCAAKTSATCIRGQYYGIAAGVGKIGAFVGTYVFPVIQDRAPNAIRAGQDPFFVSSALCIFSAFLAIFLLPHIGQDTITEEDNKFREYLEENGYDTSTMGVKKG
;
A
#
# COMPACT_ATOMS: atom_id res chain seq x y z
N MET A 1 64.84 11.02 38.15
CA MET A 1 64.31 10.37 36.93
C MET A 1 63.02 9.65 37.29
N ALA A 2 61.87 10.27 37.00
CA ALA A 2 60.57 9.60 36.87
C ALA A 2 59.62 10.61 36.22
N HIS A 3 59.54 10.52 34.89
CA HIS A 3 58.64 11.27 34.02
C HIS A 3 57.45 10.36 33.68
N HIS A 4 56.28 10.97 33.51
CA HIS A 4 55.13 10.54 32.71
C HIS A 4 54.44 9.20 33.05
N GLN A 5 53.25 9.30 33.64
CA GLN A 5 52.01 8.69 33.15
C GLN A 5 50.89 8.94 34.17
N ASN A 6 49.94 9.82 33.84
CA ASN A 6 48.53 9.80 34.27
C ASN A 6 47.87 11.11 33.85
N ASP A 7 47.43 11.18 32.58
CA ASP A 7 46.44 12.15 32.11
C ASP A 7 45.90 11.66 30.76
N GLU A 8 45.09 10.59 30.78
CA GLU A 8 44.31 10.17 29.60
C GLU A 8 43.13 9.29 30.00
N LYS A 9 42.24 9.81 30.84
CA LYS A 9 40.89 9.26 31.07
C LYS A 9 39.87 10.38 31.26
N ALA A 10 39.60 11.12 30.18
CA ALA A 10 38.47 12.03 30.08
C ALA A 10 38.11 12.27 28.60
N LEU A 11 37.71 11.22 27.89
CA LEU A 11 36.96 11.35 26.63
C LEU A 11 35.59 10.74 26.88
N GLY A 12 34.61 11.63 27.03
CA GLY A 12 33.25 11.30 27.38
C GLY A 12 32.65 10.28 26.41
N GLU A 13 31.98 9.28 26.97
CA GLU A 13 30.99 8.50 26.24
C GLU A 13 30.00 9.47 25.59
N PRO A 14 29.62 9.27 24.31
CA PRO A 14 28.58 10.07 23.70
C PRO A 14 27.29 9.80 24.46
N THR A 15 26.88 10.76 25.28
CA THR A 15 25.57 10.81 25.92
C THR A 15 24.53 10.64 24.81
N VAL A 16 23.89 9.46 24.78
CA VAL A 16 22.70 9.23 23.98
C VAL A 16 21.65 10.20 24.53
N ILE A 17 21.48 11.33 23.85
CA ILE A 17 20.32 12.19 24.08
C ILE A 17 19.12 11.33 23.66
N GLN A 18 18.46 10.72 24.64
CA GLN A 18 17.13 10.14 24.46
C GLN A 18 16.24 11.28 23.96
N SER A 19 15.94 11.28 22.66
CA SER A 19 15.08 12.26 22.01
C SER A 19 13.61 11.99 22.39
N THR A 20 13.24 12.22 23.65
CA THR A 20 11.87 12.09 24.14
C THR A 20 10.97 13.26 23.74
N GLU A 21 11.51 14.31 23.13
CA GLU A 21 10.78 15.55 22.81
C GLU A 21 10.28 15.67 21.36
N VAL A 22 10.56 14.71 20.49
CA VAL A 22 10.05 14.71 19.10
C VAL A 22 9.46 13.33 18.83
N PRO A 23 8.20 13.21 18.34
CA PRO A 23 7.69 11.90 17.92
C PRO A 23 8.70 11.29 16.94
N PRO A 24 9.09 10.01 17.11
CA PRO A 24 9.94 9.32 16.14
C PRO A 24 9.48 9.60 14.71
N LEU A 25 10.40 9.86 13.79
CA LEU A 25 10.08 10.14 12.38
C LEU A 25 9.14 9.07 11.80
N GLU A 26 9.33 7.83 12.24
CA GLU A 26 8.51 6.65 11.91
C GLU A 26 7.04 6.82 12.29
N ASN A 27 6.73 7.53 13.38
CA ASN A 27 5.36 7.76 13.82
C ASN A 27 4.59 8.65 12.84
N VAL A 28 5.26 9.63 12.20
CA VAL A 28 4.60 10.56 11.25
C VAL A 28 4.18 9.86 9.97
N SER A 29 4.99 8.90 9.49
CA SER A 29 4.68 8.10 8.31
C SER A 29 3.71 6.97 8.63
N SER A 30 3.92 6.27 9.75
CA SER A 30 3.14 5.08 10.11
C SER A 30 1.72 5.39 10.58
N ILE A 31 1.48 6.55 11.21
CA ILE A 31 0.14 6.92 11.70
C ILE A 31 -0.88 7.06 10.58
N ALA A 32 -0.44 7.36 9.36
CA ALA A 32 -1.31 7.37 8.19
C ALA A 32 -1.91 5.99 7.92
N PHE A 33 -1.14 4.90 8.09
CA PHE A 33 -1.67 3.53 7.94
C PHE A 33 -2.75 3.22 8.97
N ALA A 34 -2.58 3.65 10.23
CA ALA A 34 -3.60 3.48 11.26
C ALA A 34 -4.92 4.18 10.85
N GLY A 35 -4.81 5.40 10.32
CA GLY A 35 -5.96 6.11 9.74
C GLY A 35 -6.57 5.37 8.56
N THR A 36 -5.75 4.82 7.67
CA THR A 36 -6.20 4.04 6.51
C THR A 36 -6.97 2.78 6.92
N VAL A 37 -6.55 2.07 7.96
CA VAL A 37 -7.31 0.92 8.50
C VAL A 37 -8.71 1.36 8.95
N VAL A 38 -8.79 2.45 9.73
CA VAL A 38 -10.08 3.00 10.17
C VAL A 38 -10.95 3.39 8.99
N GLY A 39 -10.37 4.05 7.99
CA GLY A 39 -11.04 4.42 6.74
C GLY A 39 -11.57 3.20 5.98
N MET A 40 -10.76 2.17 5.79
CA MET A 40 -11.15 0.96 5.05
C MET A 40 -12.33 0.23 5.69
N LEU A 41 -12.32 0.11 7.02
CA LEU A 41 -13.43 -0.52 7.75
C LEU A 41 -14.70 0.33 7.71
N PHE A 42 -14.57 1.65 7.96
CA PHE A 42 -15.71 2.57 7.97
C PHE A 42 -16.35 2.70 6.58
N PHE A 43 -15.54 3.00 5.56
CA PHE A 43 -16.02 3.20 4.20
C PHE A 43 -16.43 1.90 3.50
N GLY A 44 -15.90 0.75 3.90
CA GLY A 44 -16.40 -0.55 3.44
C GLY A 44 -17.84 -0.80 3.89
N VAL A 45 -18.18 -0.48 5.14
CA VAL A 45 -19.57 -0.53 5.63
C VAL A 45 -20.43 0.53 4.95
N LEU A 46 -19.92 1.76 4.83
CA LEU A 46 -20.66 2.87 4.25
C LEU A 46 -20.97 2.63 2.76
N SER A 47 -20.02 2.08 2.01
CA SER A 47 -20.20 1.81 0.58
C SER A 47 -21.25 0.73 0.32
N ASP A 48 -21.34 -0.32 1.16
CA ASP A 48 -22.34 -1.39 1.01
C ASP A 48 -23.73 -0.95 1.48
N ARG A 49 -23.82 -0.17 2.57
CA ARG A 49 -25.11 0.19 3.18
C ARG A 49 -25.76 1.42 2.56
N TRP A 50 -24.97 2.42 2.19
CA TRP A 50 -25.48 3.71 1.74
C TRP A 50 -25.42 3.87 0.21
N SER A 51 -24.21 3.93 -0.35
CA SER A 51 -23.98 4.31 -1.75
C SER A 51 -22.50 4.17 -2.10
N ARG A 52 -22.18 3.64 -3.30
CA ARG A 52 -20.79 3.58 -3.80
C ARG A 52 -20.27 4.98 -4.10
N LYS A 53 -21.08 5.79 -4.79
CA LYS A 53 -20.73 7.17 -5.16
C LYS A 53 -20.57 8.06 -3.94
N GLY A 54 -21.51 7.99 -3.00
CA GLY A 54 -21.55 8.80 -1.78
C GLY A 54 -20.36 8.51 -0.87
N ALA A 55 -20.01 7.23 -0.69
CA ALA A 55 -18.80 6.82 0.02
C ALA A 55 -17.54 7.40 -0.65
N LEU A 56 -17.43 7.30 -1.98
CA LEU A 56 -16.29 7.84 -2.72
C LEU A 56 -16.19 9.38 -2.64
N LEU A 57 -17.30 10.10 -2.74
CA LEU A 57 -17.31 11.57 -2.62
C LEU A 57 -16.90 12.03 -1.22
N THR A 58 -17.43 11.38 -0.19
CA THR A 58 -17.12 11.72 1.21
C THR A 58 -15.67 11.40 1.56
N SER A 59 -15.12 10.27 1.10
CA SER A 59 -13.68 9.96 1.27
C SER A 59 -12.79 10.98 0.57
N THR A 60 -13.15 11.41 -0.65
CA THR A 60 -12.41 12.47 -1.39
C THR A 60 -12.35 13.76 -0.59
N GLY A 61 -13.48 14.18 -0.01
CA GLY A 61 -13.56 15.43 0.75
C GLY A 61 -12.66 15.41 1.98
N VAL A 62 -12.66 14.30 2.73
CA VAL A 62 -11.74 14.07 3.85
C VAL A 62 -10.29 14.11 3.37
N LEU A 63 -9.97 13.41 2.28
CA LEU A 63 -8.63 13.36 1.72
C LEU A 63 -8.11 14.75 1.33
N ILE A 64 -8.90 15.55 0.61
CA ILE A 64 -8.53 16.91 0.20
C ILE A 64 -8.30 17.81 1.43
N LEU A 65 -9.25 17.82 2.38
CA LEU A 65 -9.16 18.65 3.57
C LEU A 65 -7.88 18.37 4.36
N PHE A 66 -7.61 17.10 4.65
CA PHE A 66 -6.47 16.73 5.47
C PHE A 66 -5.14 16.76 4.71
N ALA A 67 -5.14 16.66 3.37
CA ALA A 67 -3.94 16.94 2.57
C ALA A 67 -3.55 18.44 2.61
N ILE A 68 -4.54 19.34 2.58
CA ILE A 68 -4.31 20.78 2.78
C ILE A 68 -3.77 21.03 4.19
N LEU A 69 -4.36 20.41 5.23
CA LEU A 69 -3.89 20.56 6.61
C LEU A 69 -2.49 19.97 6.84
N CYS A 70 -2.11 18.88 6.17
CA CYS A 70 -0.72 18.39 6.19
C CYS A 70 0.25 19.44 5.65
N THR A 71 -0.11 20.10 4.54
CA THR A 71 0.70 21.17 3.93
C THR A 71 0.80 22.40 4.83
N ALA A 72 -0.32 22.76 5.46
CA ALA A 72 -0.47 23.90 6.36
C ALA A 72 -0.08 23.59 7.82
N SER A 73 0.50 22.42 8.11
CA SER A 73 0.84 22.04 9.48
C SER A 73 1.86 23.02 10.09
N TYR A 74 1.58 23.46 11.31
CA TYR A 74 2.38 24.41 12.09
C TYR A 74 2.28 24.07 13.58
N GLY A 75 3.39 24.24 14.31
CA GLY A 75 3.40 24.08 15.76
C GLY A 75 2.95 25.35 16.46
N ALA A 76 2.21 25.20 17.56
CA ALA A 76 1.88 26.31 18.45
C ALA A 76 3.18 27.02 18.89
N HIS A 77 3.19 28.36 18.78
CA HIS A 77 4.36 29.21 19.05
C HIS A 77 5.64 28.83 18.27
N GLY A 78 5.51 28.18 17.11
CA GLY A 78 6.66 27.80 16.28
C GLY A 78 7.47 26.60 16.79
N ARG A 79 6.98 25.89 17.82
CA ARG A 79 7.68 24.73 18.38
C ARG A 79 7.67 23.54 17.41
N THR A 80 8.85 22.92 17.23
CA THR A 80 9.05 21.74 16.37
C THR A 80 8.18 20.55 16.79
N TYR A 81 8.04 20.30 18.09
CA TYR A 81 7.16 19.25 18.61
C TYR A 81 5.70 19.44 18.16
N GLY A 82 5.19 20.67 18.27
CA GLY A 82 3.83 21.00 17.85
C GLY A 82 3.62 20.81 16.34
N LEU A 83 4.63 21.12 15.53
CA LEU A 83 4.60 20.91 14.07
C LEU A 83 4.44 19.42 13.75
N PHE A 84 5.28 18.56 14.33
CA PHE A 84 5.21 17.12 14.09
C PHE A 84 3.94 16.50 14.64
N SER A 85 3.43 16.98 15.77
CA SER A 85 2.15 16.53 16.33
C SER A 85 0.97 16.90 15.44
N ALA A 86 0.92 18.15 14.94
CA ALA A 86 -0.12 18.60 14.01
C ALA A 86 -0.06 17.85 12.68
N LEU A 87 1.16 17.60 12.17
CA LEU A 87 1.37 16.83 10.94
C LEU A 87 0.95 15.36 11.13
N ALA A 88 1.28 14.75 12.25
CA ALA A 88 0.89 13.37 12.58
C ALA A 88 -0.64 13.24 12.69
N ALA A 89 -1.31 14.17 13.37
CA ALA A 89 -2.77 14.19 13.45
C ALA A 89 -3.40 14.35 12.06
N SER A 90 -2.90 15.29 11.25
CA SER A 90 -3.39 15.50 9.88
C SER A 90 -3.17 14.27 9.01
N ARG A 91 -2.03 13.57 9.17
CA ARG A 91 -1.71 12.32 8.48
C ARG A 91 -2.65 11.18 8.85
N PHE A 92 -3.06 11.07 10.12
CA PHE A 92 -4.05 10.08 10.55
C PHE A 92 -5.38 10.27 9.82
N PHE A 93 -5.93 11.49 9.84
CA PHE A 93 -7.21 11.76 9.18
C PHE A 93 -7.12 11.74 7.65
N LEU A 94 -5.99 12.15 7.07
CA LEU A 94 -5.67 11.93 5.66
C LEU A 94 -5.72 10.42 5.33
N GLY A 95 -5.15 9.61 6.22
CA GLY A 95 -5.20 8.16 6.16
C GLY A 95 -6.63 7.63 6.06
N ILE A 96 -7.57 8.16 6.85
CA ILE A 96 -9.00 7.80 6.78
C ILE A 96 -9.58 8.07 5.38
N GLY A 97 -9.25 9.23 4.79
CA GLY A 97 -9.65 9.56 3.41
C GLY A 97 -9.08 8.57 2.40
N ILE A 98 -7.78 8.26 2.48
CA ILE A 98 -7.12 7.25 1.64
C ILE A 98 -7.79 5.88 1.82
N GLY A 99 -8.13 5.50 3.05
CA GLY A 99 -8.77 4.24 3.37
C GLY A 99 -10.15 4.08 2.75
N GLY A 100 -10.85 5.18 2.45
CA GLY A 100 -12.14 5.13 1.75
C GLY A 100 -12.03 4.87 0.25
N GLU A 101 -10.92 5.26 -0.37
CA GLU A 101 -10.69 5.08 -1.81
C GLU A 101 -10.59 3.61 -2.22
N TYR A 102 -10.09 2.75 -1.33
CA TYR A 102 -9.93 1.32 -1.59
C TYR A 102 -11.29 0.58 -1.69
N PRO A 103 -12.09 0.48 -0.62
CA PRO A 103 -13.34 -0.27 -0.64
C PRO A 103 -14.46 0.44 -1.41
N ALA A 104 -14.37 1.74 -1.69
CA ALA A 104 -15.34 2.43 -2.54
C ALA A 104 -14.89 2.44 -4.02
N GLY A 105 -13.64 2.82 -4.29
CA GLY A 105 -13.11 2.98 -5.64
C GLY A 105 -12.79 1.66 -6.32
N SER A 106 -12.04 0.76 -5.66
CA SER A 106 -11.69 -0.53 -6.26
C SER A 106 -12.92 -1.41 -6.45
N VAL A 107 -13.87 -1.37 -5.52
CA VAL A 107 -15.13 -2.10 -5.65
C VAL A 107 -15.96 -1.58 -6.82
N ALA A 108 -16.10 -0.26 -6.97
CA ALA A 108 -16.76 0.33 -8.13
C ALA A 108 -16.04 -0.03 -9.44
N ALA A 109 -14.70 -0.02 -9.45
CA ALA A 109 -13.93 -0.42 -10.62
C ALA A 109 -14.13 -1.91 -10.99
N ALA A 110 -14.22 -2.79 -9.99
CA ALA A 110 -14.51 -4.21 -10.21
C ALA A 110 -15.91 -4.41 -10.81
N GLU A 111 -16.91 -3.74 -10.24
CA GLU A 111 -18.30 -3.81 -10.69
C GLU A 111 -18.44 -3.26 -12.13
N SER A 112 -17.85 -2.09 -12.42
CA SER A 112 -17.84 -1.54 -13.78
C SER A 112 -17.03 -2.37 -14.78
N SER A 113 -15.99 -3.09 -14.33
CA SER A 113 -15.24 -3.99 -15.21
C SER A 113 -16.07 -5.21 -15.66
N GLY A 114 -17.13 -5.56 -14.92
CA GLY A 114 -18.08 -6.62 -15.28
C GLY A 114 -18.82 -6.32 -16.59
N GLU A 115 -19.06 -5.04 -16.88
CA GLU A 115 -19.73 -4.56 -18.10
C GLU A 115 -18.83 -4.65 -19.35
N LEU A 116 -17.52 -4.84 -19.17
CA LEU A 116 -16.55 -4.91 -20.26
C LEU A 116 -16.49 -6.31 -20.88
N LYS A 117 -15.95 -6.38 -22.11
CA LYS A 117 -15.77 -7.64 -22.85
C LYS A 117 -14.97 -8.66 -22.04
N LYS A 118 -15.51 -9.88 -21.93
CA LYS A 118 -14.85 -11.03 -21.31
C LYS A 118 -13.45 -11.26 -21.90
N GLY A 119 -12.50 -11.54 -21.02
CA GLY A 119 -11.10 -11.79 -21.36
C GLY A 119 -10.20 -10.59 -21.10
N HIS A 120 -10.75 -9.38 -20.97
CA HIS A 120 -10.00 -8.16 -20.68
C HIS A 120 -10.39 -7.52 -19.34
N ARG A 121 -11.25 -8.15 -18.53
CA ARG A 121 -11.81 -7.48 -17.34
C ARG A 121 -10.77 -7.30 -16.24
N ASN A 122 -9.84 -8.26 -16.09
CA ASN A 122 -8.79 -8.17 -15.06
C ASN A 122 -7.83 -7.02 -15.36
N ARG A 123 -7.38 -6.87 -16.62
CA ARG A 123 -6.46 -5.77 -16.98
C ARG A 123 -7.06 -4.40 -16.69
N TRP A 124 -8.36 -4.21 -16.97
CA TRP A 124 -9.00 -2.92 -16.77
C TRP A 124 -9.12 -2.59 -15.30
N PHE A 125 -9.51 -3.55 -14.45
CA PHE A 125 -9.46 -3.36 -13.01
C PHE A 125 -8.06 -2.94 -12.56
N ILE A 126 -7.02 -3.66 -13.00
CA ILE A 126 -5.63 -3.40 -12.61
C ILE A 126 -5.16 -2.02 -13.07
N TRP A 127 -5.45 -1.62 -14.31
CA TRP A 127 -5.05 -0.33 -14.87
C TRP A 127 -5.72 0.87 -14.20
N PHE A 128 -6.97 0.72 -13.76
CA PHE A 128 -7.70 1.78 -13.05
C PHE A 128 -7.44 1.79 -11.54
N THR A 129 -6.76 0.76 -11.00
CA THR A 129 -6.42 0.66 -9.58
C THR A 129 -4.92 0.64 -9.38
N ASN A 130 -4.28 -0.54 -9.40
CA ASN A 130 -2.88 -0.72 -9.04
C ASN A 130 -1.92 0.15 -9.88
N LEU A 131 -2.11 0.17 -11.21
CA LEU A 131 -1.24 0.97 -12.08
C LEU A 131 -1.31 2.48 -11.76
N GLN A 132 -2.45 2.99 -11.29
CA GLN A 132 -2.57 4.39 -10.88
C GLN A 132 -1.85 4.65 -9.54
N ILE A 133 -1.83 3.66 -8.64
CA ILE A 133 -1.06 3.72 -7.39
C ILE A 133 0.44 3.78 -7.73
N ASP A 134 0.91 2.92 -8.62
CA ASP A 134 2.31 2.87 -9.07
C ASP A 134 2.74 4.16 -9.76
N PHE A 135 1.88 4.70 -10.63
CA PHE A 135 2.11 6.01 -11.22
C PHE A 135 2.22 7.10 -10.15
N GLY A 136 1.36 7.05 -9.13
CA GLY A 136 1.44 7.89 -7.95
C GLY A 136 2.79 7.77 -7.22
N PHE A 137 3.32 6.56 -7.04
CA PHE A 137 4.64 6.33 -6.43
C PHE A 137 5.78 6.92 -7.25
N VAL A 138 5.77 6.76 -8.58
CA VAL A 138 6.77 7.38 -9.46
C VAL A 138 6.75 8.90 -9.33
N VAL A 139 5.56 9.52 -9.40
CA VAL A 139 5.42 10.97 -9.24
C VAL A 139 5.85 11.41 -7.84
N ALA A 140 5.51 10.66 -6.79
CA ALA A 140 5.91 10.94 -5.42
C ALA A 140 7.41 10.80 -5.16
N ALA A 141 8.13 9.98 -5.92
CA ALA A 141 9.60 9.90 -5.88
C ALA A 141 10.26 11.03 -6.70
N PHE A 142 9.68 11.38 -7.85
CA PHE A 142 10.23 12.36 -8.78
C PHE A 142 10.05 13.80 -8.30
N VAL A 143 8.88 14.15 -7.76
CA VAL A 143 8.59 15.54 -7.34
C VAL A 143 9.57 16.03 -6.26
N PRO A 144 9.86 15.30 -5.17
CA PRO A 144 10.87 15.71 -4.19
C PRO A 144 12.27 15.89 -4.79
N MET A 145 12.66 15.05 -5.77
CA MET A 145 13.93 15.22 -6.49
C MET A 145 14.01 16.59 -7.15
N ILE A 146 12.99 16.96 -7.92
CA ILE A 146 12.93 18.25 -8.62
C ILE A 146 12.86 19.42 -7.63
N LEU A 147 12.08 19.30 -6.56
CA LEU A 147 11.96 20.36 -5.57
C LEU A 147 13.26 20.59 -4.79
N VAL A 148 14.06 19.55 -4.51
CA VAL A 148 15.39 19.72 -3.92
C VAL A 148 16.36 20.38 -4.90
N LEU A 149 16.26 20.11 -6.20
CA LEU A 149 17.07 20.81 -7.21
C LEU A 149 16.71 22.29 -7.32
N ILE A 150 15.42 22.64 -7.22
CA ILE A 150 14.92 24.02 -7.29
C ILE A 150 15.27 24.80 -6.03
N PHE A 151 14.95 24.26 -4.85
CA PHE A 151 15.07 24.97 -3.58
C PHE A 151 16.44 24.81 -2.92
N THR A 152 17.24 23.86 -3.40
CA THR A 152 18.50 23.40 -2.78
C THR A 152 18.31 22.82 -1.38
N GLU A 153 19.35 22.20 -0.82
CA GLU A 153 19.32 21.66 0.54
C GLU A 153 19.25 22.76 1.62
N ASN A 154 19.39 24.03 1.25
CA ASN A 154 19.28 25.17 2.16
C ASN A 154 17.82 25.53 2.50
N HIS A 155 16.83 25.10 1.71
CA HIS A 155 15.42 25.49 1.87
C HIS A 155 14.46 24.30 1.95
N LEU A 156 14.85 23.24 2.68
CA LEU A 156 14.04 22.01 2.81
C LEU A 156 12.62 22.23 3.34
N ARG A 157 12.41 23.31 4.12
CA ARG A 157 11.06 23.69 4.59
C ARG A 157 10.11 24.03 3.45
N ALA A 158 10.59 24.69 2.41
CA ALA A 158 9.79 24.96 1.21
C ALA A 158 9.57 23.66 0.42
N THR A 159 10.62 22.85 0.27
CA THR A 159 10.59 21.56 -0.44
C THR A 159 9.47 20.65 0.06
N TRP A 160 9.41 20.33 1.36
CA TRP A 160 8.39 19.39 1.85
C TRP A 160 6.98 19.97 1.81
N ARG A 161 6.81 21.27 2.06
CA ARG A 161 5.48 21.91 2.02
C ARG A 161 4.93 21.94 0.60
N VAL A 162 5.75 22.33 -0.37
CA VAL A 162 5.34 22.31 -1.79
C VAL A 162 5.07 20.88 -2.23
N ALA A 163 5.89 19.89 -1.83
CA ALA A 163 5.65 18.48 -2.15
C ALA A 163 4.28 17.99 -1.67
N LEU A 164 3.91 18.29 -0.41
CA LEU A 164 2.60 17.91 0.13
C LEU A 164 1.46 18.70 -0.51
N GLY A 165 1.67 19.99 -0.80
CA GLY A 165 0.67 20.86 -1.43
C GLY A 165 0.33 20.41 -2.85
N LEU A 166 1.33 19.98 -3.63
CA LEU A 166 1.12 19.42 -4.97
C LEU A 166 0.26 18.15 -4.93
N GLY A 167 0.32 17.38 -3.84
CA GLY A 167 -0.52 16.20 -3.62
C GLY A 167 -2.03 16.48 -3.53
N VAL A 168 -2.42 17.74 -3.30
CA VAL A 168 -3.84 18.16 -3.26
C VAL A 168 -4.45 18.29 -4.67
N ILE A 169 -3.61 18.50 -5.69
CA ILE A 169 -4.08 18.81 -7.06
C ILE A 169 -4.83 17.63 -7.69
N PRO A 170 -4.33 16.38 -7.70
CA PRO A 170 -5.04 15.26 -8.31
C PRO A 170 -6.45 14.99 -7.73
N PRO A 171 -6.66 14.91 -6.40
CA PRO A 171 -8.01 14.67 -5.88
C PRO A 171 -8.95 15.86 -6.13
N LEU A 172 -8.45 17.10 -6.16
CA LEU A 172 -9.24 18.27 -6.54
C LEU A 172 -9.73 18.21 -8.00
N SER A 173 -8.87 17.82 -8.93
CA SER A 173 -9.25 17.71 -10.35
C SER A 173 -10.28 16.59 -10.57
N LEU A 174 -10.18 15.50 -9.82
CA LEU A 174 -11.11 14.37 -9.89
C LEU A 174 -12.44 14.63 -9.18
N LEU A 175 -12.51 15.55 -8.21
CA LEU A 175 -13.73 15.83 -7.45
C LEU A 175 -14.91 16.19 -8.38
N TYR A 176 -14.64 17.00 -9.41
CA TYR A 176 -15.65 17.36 -10.41
C TYR A 176 -16.18 16.14 -11.18
N LEU A 177 -15.29 15.22 -11.57
CA LEU A 177 -15.68 14.00 -12.26
C LEU A 177 -16.48 13.06 -11.34
N ARG A 178 -16.13 13.00 -10.05
CA ARG A 178 -16.83 12.18 -9.05
C ARG A 178 -18.26 12.67 -8.80
N LEU A 179 -18.52 13.98 -8.88
CA LEU A 179 -19.87 14.51 -8.79
C LEU A 179 -20.79 13.99 -9.91
N ARG A 180 -20.22 13.64 -11.07
CA ARG A 180 -20.92 13.13 -12.25
C ARG A 180 -21.04 11.61 -12.32
N LEU A 181 -20.43 10.87 -11.39
CA LEU A 181 -20.57 9.42 -11.33
C LEU A 181 -22.02 9.00 -11.06
N LYS A 182 -22.38 7.82 -11.58
CA LYS A 182 -23.65 7.13 -11.31
C LYS A 182 -23.36 5.90 -10.45
N GLU A 183 -24.36 5.40 -9.74
CA GLU A 183 -24.25 4.13 -9.04
C GLU A 183 -24.09 2.97 -10.04
N PRO A 184 -23.19 2.01 -9.79
CA PRO A 184 -23.05 0.80 -10.62
C PRO A 184 -24.37 0.02 -10.70
N GLU A 185 -24.66 -0.57 -11.86
CA GLU A 185 -25.89 -1.36 -12.05
C GLU A 185 -25.93 -2.59 -11.14
N GLU A 186 -24.78 -3.25 -10.94
CA GLU A 186 -24.64 -4.39 -10.04
C GLU A 186 -24.98 -4.04 -8.58
N PHE A 187 -24.52 -2.89 -8.09
CA PHE A 187 -24.88 -2.40 -6.76
C PHE A 187 -26.41 -2.22 -6.63
N ASN A 188 -27.06 -1.62 -7.62
CA ASN A 188 -28.51 -1.44 -7.61
C ASN A 188 -29.28 -2.77 -7.66
N ARG A 189 -28.74 -3.80 -8.33
CA ARG A 189 -29.38 -5.13 -8.45
C ARG A 189 -29.19 -5.99 -7.20
N GLU A 190 -28.02 -5.91 -6.58
CA GLU A 190 -27.60 -6.83 -5.52
C GLU A 190 -27.69 -6.25 -4.12
N ARG A 191 -28.00 -4.95 -3.96
CA ARG A 191 -28.05 -4.28 -2.65
C ARG A 191 -28.89 -5.06 -1.64
N MET A 192 -28.32 -5.26 -0.45
CA MET A 192 -28.98 -5.91 0.68
C MET A 192 -29.43 -4.90 1.72
N HIS A 193 -30.65 -5.06 2.25
CA HIS A 193 -31.19 -4.20 3.30
C HIS A 193 -30.95 -4.71 4.72
N LYS A 194 -31.01 -6.03 4.92
CA LYS A 194 -30.76 -6.69 6.21
C LYS A 194 -29.57 -7.63 6.08
N PHE A 195 -28.53 -7.44 6.87
CA PHE A 195 -27.31 -8.22 6.77
C PHE A 195 -27.32 -9.39 7.78
N PRO A 196 -27.48 -10.66 7.35
CA PRO A 196 -27.38 -11.80 8.24
C PRO A 196 -25.91 -12.11 8.56
N VAL A 197 -25.34 -11.36 9.52
CA VAL A 197 -23.89 -11.38 9.83
C VAL A 197 -23.34 -12.79 10.07
N SER A 198 -24.11 -13.65 10.78
CA SER A 198 -23.68 -15.03 11.04
C SER A 198 -23.53 -15.86 9.75
N LEU A 199 -24.48 -15.75 8.82
CA LEU A 199 -24.44 -16.44 7.53
C LEU A 199 -23.29 -15.91 6.65
N ILE A 200 -23.12 -14.58 6.61
CA ILE A 200 -22.03 -13.93 5.87
C ILE A 200 -20.67 -14.43 6.37
N ILE A 201 -20.45 -14.42 7.69
CA ILE A 201 -19.18 -14.90 8.27
C ILE A 201 -18.99 -16.38 7.93
N LYS A 202 -20.00 -17.23 8.13
CA LYS A 202 -19.89 -18.68 7.87
C LYS A 202 -19.52 -18.99 6.41
N PHE A 203 -20.03 -18.20 5.47
CA PHE A 203 -19.76 -18.38 4.04
C PHE A 203 -18.40 -17.83 3.58
N TYR A 204 -17.92 -16.73 4.17
CA TYR A 204 -16.75 -16.00 3.68
C TYR A 204 -15.48 -16.12 4.53
N TRP A 205 -15.54 -16.52 5.81
CA TRP A 205 -14.42 -16.38 6.75
C TRP A 205 -13.11 -17.00 6.28
N LYS A 206 -13.13 -18.21 5.68
CA LYS A 206 -11.91 -18.88 5.20
C LYS A 206 -11.23 -18.10 4.08
N ARG A 207 -12.02 -17.67 3.09
CA ARG A 207 -11.52 -16.91 1.92
C ARG A 207 -11.02 -15.54 2.35
N LEU A 208 -11.77 -14.86 3.23
CA LEU A 208 -11.39 -13.58 3.79
C LEU A 208 -10.07 -13.69 4.54
N LEU A 209 -9.91 -14.71 5.40
CA LEU A 209 -8.69 -14.93 6.17
C LEU A 209 -7.47 -15.12 5.25
N VAL A 210 -7.59 -15.97 4.23
CA VAL A 210 -6.49 -16.25 3.28
C VAL A 210 -6.10 -14.99 2.50
N VAL A 211 -7.08 -14.28 1.92
CA VAL A 211 -6.82 -13.04 1.15
C VAL A 211 -6.21 -11.97 2.06
N SER A 212 -6.76 -11.78 3.26
CA SER A 212 -6.25 -10.81 4.25
C SER A 212 -4.81 -11.10 4.65
N PHE A 213 -4.48 -12.38 4.85
CA PHE A 213 -3.15 -12.78 5.29
C PHE A 213 -2.10 -12.64 4.18
N ILE A 214 -2.46 -12.98 2.93
CA ILE A 214 -1.62 -12.70 1.76
C ILE A 214 -1.39 -11.19 1.63
N TRP A 215 -2.43 -10.37 1.82
CA TRP A 215 -2.31 -8.91 1.77
C TRP A 215 -1.41 -8.37 2.88
N PHE A 216 -1.58 -8.86 4.12
CA PHE A 216 -0.70 -8.51 5.24
C PHE A 216 0.76 -8.79 4.90
N ILE A 217 1.07 -9.97 4.38
CA ILE A 217 2.44 -10.37 4.03
C ILE A 217 3.02 -9.46 2.94
N TYR A 218 2.23 -9.17 1.92
CA TYR A 218 2.67 -8.29 0.82
C TYR A 218 2.94 -6.88 1.33
N ASP A 219 1.97 -6.27 2.01
CA ASP A 219 2.08 -4.90 2.51
C ASP A 219 3.20 -4.75 3.56
N PHE A 220 3.42 -5.77 4.40
CA PHE A 220 4.56 -5.82 5.33
C PHE A 220 5.90 -5.64 4.61
N SER A 221 6.06 -6.24 3.43
CA SER A 221 7.28 -6.15 2.64
C SER A 221 7.30 -4.89 1.79
N ALA A 222 6.28 -4.69 0.95
CA ALA A 222 6.23 -3.65 -0.07
C ALA A 222 6.37 -2.23 0.51
N TYR A 223 5.64 -1.92 1.59
CA TYR A 223 5.71 -0.59 2.20
C TYR A 223 7.02 -0.35 2.94
N SER A 224 7.57 -1.36 3.61
CA SER A 224 8.87 -1.24 4.28
C SER A 224 9.96 -0.96 3.25
N PHE A 225 10.00 -1.74 2.18
CA PHE A 225 10.95 -1.56 1.08
C PHE A 225 10.78 -0.22 0.37
N GLY A 226 9.54 0.20 0.10
CA GLY A 226 9.25 1.50 -0.51
C GLY A 226 9.62 2.68 0.39
N ASN A 227 9.37 2.60 1.70
CA ASN A 227 9.66 3.69 2.64
C ASN A 227 11.17 3.85 2.88
N TYR A 228 11.91 2.74 2.97
CA TYR A 228 13.34 2.76 3.28
C TYR A 228 14.27 2.76 2.05
N SER A 229 13.74 2.67 0.82
CA SER A 229 14.54 2.62 -0.42
C SER A 229 15.52 3.81 -0.54
N SER A 230 15.03 5.02 -0.30
CA SER A 230 15.84 6.25 -0.40
C SER A 230 16.88 6.35 0.72
N ALA A 231 16.55 5.85 1.91
CA ALA A 231 17.47 5.76 3.04
C ALA A 231 18.60 4.76 2.76
N TRP A 232 18.29 3.60 2.16
CA TRP A 232 19.31 2.65 1.72
C TRP A 232 20.20 3.20 0.62
N LEU A 233 19.63 3.91 -0.35
CA LEU A 233 20.43 4.57 -1.37
C LEU A 233 21.37 5.62 -0.77
N ALA A 234 20.93 6.37 0.25
CA ALA A 234 21.79 7.31 0.97
C ALA A 234 22.94 6.60 1.71
N ILE A 235 22.69 5.43 2.31
CA ILE A 235 23.73 4.60 2.94
C ILE A 235 24.74 4.10 1.89
N ILE A 236 24.26 3.60 0.75
CA ILE A 236 25.11 3.06 -0.33
C ILE A 236 25.95 4.16 -1.01
N LEU A 237 25.37 5.33 -1.24
CA LEU A 237 26.04 6.47 -1.89
C LEU A 237 26.99 7.23 -0.94
N GLY A 238 26.79 7.07 0.37
CA GLY A 238 27.50 7.79 1.43
C GLY A 238 26.81 9.11 1.80
N HIS A 239 26.93 9.50 3.08
CA HIS A 239 26.27 10.68 3.65
C HIS A 239 26.70 12.03 3.03
N SER A 240 27.79 12.06 2.28
CA SER A 240 28.26 13.25 1.55
C SER A 240 27.64 13.43 0.17
N ALA A 241 26.84 12.46 -0.31
CA ALA A 241 26.17 12.57 -1.60
C ALA A 241 25.01 13.58 -1.53
N PRO A 242 24.85 14.46 -2.54
CA PRO A 242 23.71 15.37 -2.61
C PRO A 242 22.38 14.62 -2.58
N LEU A 243 21.39 15.15 -1.85
CA LEU A 243 20.11 14.50 -1.60
C LEU A 243 19.34 14.18 -2.89
N TRP A 244 19.47 15.02 -3.92
CA TRP A 244 18.84 14.81 -5.22
C TRP A 244 19.31 13.49 -5.89
N LYS A 245 20.54 13.01 -5.62
CA LYS A 245 21.02 11.74 -6.20
C LYS A 245 20.27 10.56 -5.60
N SER A 246 20.04 10.56 -4.29
CA SER A 246 19.25 9.52 -3.62
C SER A 246 17.80 9.52 -4.12
N PHE A 247 17.18 10.70 -4.28
CA PHE A 247 15.85 10.80 -4.87
C PHE A 247 15.80 10.42 -6.36
N GLY A 248 16.86 10.71 -7.12
CA GLY A 248 16.98 10.31 -8.53
C GLY A 248 17.04 8.80 -8.69
N TRP A 249 17.91 8.12 -7.93
CA TRP A 249 17.95 6.66 -7.93
C TRP A 249 16.66 6.03 -7.42
N ASN A 250 16.02 6.64 -6.40
CA ASN A 250 14.71 6.18 -5.94
C ASN A 250 13.64 6.31 -7.03
N THR A 251 13.67 7.38 -7.82
CA THR A 251 12.76 7.55 -8.96
C THR A 251 12.98 6.44 -9.99
N VAL A 252 14.24 6.08 -10.28
CA VAL A 252 14.56 4.97 -11.18
C VAL A 252 14.02 3.65 -10.63
N ILE A 253 14.17 3.38 -9.33
CA ILE A 253 13.58 2.19 -8.69
C ILE A 253 12.05 2.20 -8.86
N SER A 254 11.38 3.31 -8.55
CA SER A 254 9.93 3.43 -8.66
C SER A 254 9.42 3.24 -10.09
N LEU A 255 10.20 3.59 -11.11
CA LEU A 255 9.82 3.37 -12.51
C LEU A 255 9.64 1.90 -12.87
N PHE A 256 10.23 0.96 -12.11
CA PHE A 256 10.04 -0.47 -12.31
C PHE A 256 8.64 -0.98 -11.90
N TYR A 257 7.91 -0.25 -11.06
CA TYR A 257 6.52 -0.61 -10.73
C TYR A 257 5.64 -0.66 -11.98
N ILE A 258 5.77 0.34 -12.86
CA ILE A 258 4.96 0.50 -14.08
C ILE A 258 5.02 -0.71 -15.03
N PRO A 259 6.19 -1.16 -15.53
CA PRO A 259 6.25 -2.33 -16.39
C PRO A 259 5.79 -3.60 -15.66
N GLY A 260 6.04 -3.71 -14.35
CA GLY A 260 5.51 -4.79 -13.50
C GLY A 260 4.00 -4.90 -13.59
N ALA A 261 3.29 -3.83 -13.24
CA ALA A 261 1.83 -3.77 -13.27
C ALA A 261 1.24 -3.90 -14.69
N ILE A 262 1.90 -3.35 -15.71
CA ILE A 262 1.42 -3.51 -17.10
C ILE A 262 1.50 -4.98 -17.52
N ILE A 263 2.64 -5.65 -17.28
CA ILE A 263 2.83 -7.06 -17.63
C ILE A 263 1.87 -7.94 -16.79
N GLY A 264 1.79 -7.70 -15.49
CA GLY A 264 0.90 -8.41 -14.57
C GLY A 264 -0.57 -8.32 -14.97
N ALA A 265 -1.02 -7.15 -15.44
CA ALA A 265 -2.37 -6.96 -15.98
C ALA A 265 -2.71 -7.91 -17.13
N PHE A 266 -1.80 -8.06 -18.12
CA PHE A 266 -2.00 -8.99 -19.24
C PHE A 266 -1.95 -10.45 -18.79
N VAL A 267 -0.98 -10.80 -17.94
CA VAL A 267 -0.84 -12.18 -17.43
C VAL A 267 -2.07 -12.57 -16.59
N SER A 268 -2.62 -11.65 -15.79
CA SER A 268 -3.85 -11.83 -15.02
C SER A 268 -5.07 -12.17 -15.89
N ASP A 269 -5.18 -11.61 -17.09
CA ASP A 269 -6.21 -12.00 -18.04
C ASP A 269 -5.99 -13.40 -18.62
N TRP A 270 -4.74 -13.76 -18.92
CA TRP A 270 -4.41 -15.02 -19.59
C TRP A 270 -4.50 -16.25 -18.69
N ILE A 271 -3.95 -16.17 -17.47
CA ILE A 271 -3.84 -17.34 -16.58
C ILE A 271 -4.70 -17.21 -15.30
N GLY A 272 -5.32 -16.04 -15.11
CA GLY A 272 -6.19 -15.73 -13.98
C GLY A 272 -5.43 -15.17 -12.76
N PRO A 273 -6.10 -14.36 -11.91
CA PRO A 273 -5.44 -13.59 -10.86
C PRO A 273 -4.70 -14.44 -9.83
N ARG A 274 -5.26 -15.60 -9.48
CA ARG A 274 -4.65 -16.53 -8.51
C ARG A 274 -3.26 -16.97 -8.95
N LYS A 275 -3.12 -17.40 -10.22
CA LYS A 275 -1.86 -17.93 -10.73
C LYS A 275 -0.84 -16.81 -10.94
N THR A 276 -1.28 -15.66 -11.44
CA THR A 276 -0.43 -14.47 -11.62
C THR A 276 0.14 -13.99 -10.29
N LEU A 277 -0.71 -13.88 -9.25
CA LEU A 277 -0.29 -13.56 -7.89
C LEU A 277 0.81 -14.51 -7.41
N ALA A 278 0.54 -15.82 -7.47
CA ALA A 278 1.45 -16.84 -6.97
C ALA A 278 2.78 -16.87 -7.71
N ILE A 279 2.77 -16.79 -9.04
CA ILE A 279 3.99 -16.80 -9.85
C ILE A 279 4.80 -15.54 -9.60
N GLY A 280 4.15 -14.37 -9.60
CA GLY A 280 4.85 -13.10 -9.37
C GLY A 280 5.49 -13.04 -7.98
N VAL A 281 4.75 -13.39 -6.92
CA VAL A 281 5.31 -13.39 -5.56
C VAL A 281 6.38 -14.48 -5.36
N PHE A 282 6.26 -15.63 -6.02
CA PHE A 282 7.30 -16.66 -6.00
C PHE A 282 8.60 -16.15 -6.66
N LEU A 283 8.49 -15.60 -7.87
CA LEU A 283 9.63 -15.05 -8.61
C LEU A 283 10.25 -13.86 -7.87
N GLN A 284 9.43 -13.00 -7.25
CA GLN A 284 9.90 -11.93 -6.37
C GLN A 284 10.75 -12.50 -5.23
N GLY A 285 10.29 -13.56 -4.55
CA GLY A 285 11.05 -14.22 -3.49
C GLY A 285 12.38 -14.82 -3.99
N VAL A 286 12.39 -15.45 -5.16
CA VAL A 286 13.62 -15.98 -5.78
C VAL A 286 14.63 -14.85 -6.05
N VAL A 287 14.19 -13.75 -6.67
CA VAL A 287 15.04 -12.59 -6.92
C VAL A 287 15.52 -11.97 -5.60
N GLY A 288 14.67 -11.91 -4.58
CA GLY A 288 15.03 -11.41 -3.26
C GLY A 288 16.11 -12.25 -2.57
N PHE A 289 16.07 -13.58 -2.67
CA PHE A 289 17.14 -14.45 -2.18
C PHE A 289 18.46 -14.25 -2.95
N ILE A 290 18.39 -14.13 -4.28
CA ILE A 290 19.57 -13.85 -5.13
C ILE A 290 20.18 -12.51 -4.73
N MET A 291 19.37 -11.47 -4.58
CA MET A 291 19.82 -10.14 -4.20
C MET A 291 20.44 -10.15 -2.80
N SER A 292 19.86 -10.89 -1.86
CA SER A 292 20.41 -11.08 -0.51
C SER A 292 21.79 -11.73 -0.58
N GLY A 293 21.94 -12.82 -1.34
CA GLY A 293 23.23 -13.51 -1.50
C GLY A 293 24.31 -12.63 -2.14
N CYS A 294 23.92 -11.79 -3.10
CA CYS A 294 24.83 -10.88 -3.80
C CYS A 294 25.04 -9.53 -3.09
N TYR A 295 24.34 -9.26 -1.98
CA TYR A 295 24.29 -7.93 -1.36
C TYR A 295 25.68 -7.35 -1.02
N GLN A 296 26.62 -8.20 -0.58
CA GLN A 296 28.00 -7.78 -0.29
C GLN A 296 28.70 -7.08 -1.47
N TYR A 297 28.36 -7.46 -2.69
CA TYR A 297 28.90 -6.85 -3.91
C TYR A 297 28.08 -5.64 -4.37
N LEU A 298 26.77 -5.65 -4.06
CA LEU A 298 25.83 -4.60 -4.47
C LEU A 298 25.87 -3.37 -3.55
N ASN A 299 26.23 -3.53 -2.28
CA ASN A 299 26.28 -2.47 -1.26
C ASN A 299 27.50 -1.54 -1.41
N THR A 300 27.84 -1.16 -2.64
CA THR A 300 28.96 -0.25 -2.92
C THR A 300 28.49 0.84 -3.87
N ALA A 301 28.94 2.08 -3.67
CA ALA A 301 28.56 3.22 -4.51
C ALA A 301 28.85 2.99 -6.00
N LYS A 302 29.94 2.27 -6.33
CA LYS A 302 30.29 1.89 -7.72
C LYS A 302 29.23 1.01 -8.38
N ASN A 303 28.54 0.17 -7.61
CA ASN A 303 27.58 -0.81 -8.10
C ASN A 303 26.12 -0.40 -7.84
N VAL A 304 25.86 0.87 -7.49
CA VAL A 304 24.51 1.37 -7.19
C VAL A 304 23.52 1.12 -8.33
N ALA A 305 23.95 1.23 -9.59
CA ALA A 305 23.10 0.95 -10.73
C ALA A 305 22.65 -0.52 -10.79
N ALA A 306 23.55 -1.46 -10.49
CA ALA A 306 23.23 -2.89 -10.43
C ALA A 306 22.26 -3.19 -9.28
N PHE A 307 22.48 -2.58 -8.11
CA PHE A 307 21.54 -2.66 -6.99
C PHE A 307 20.15 -2.17 -7.38
N VAL A 308 20.07 -0.99 -8.00
CA VAL A 308 18.81 -0.37 -8.45
C VAL A 308 18.06 -1.25 -9.45
N VAL A 309 18.75 -1.85 -10.43
CA VAL A 309 18.12 -2.73 -11.42
C VAL A 309 17.57 -4.00 -10.77
N ILE A 310 18.36 -4.68 -9.94
CA ILE A 310 17.93 -5.93 -9.29
C ILE A 310 16.77 -5.65 -8.32
N TYR A 311 16.87 -4.57 -7.55
CA TYR A 311 15.82 -4.17 -6.63
C TYR A 311 14.56 -3.69 -7.36
N GLY A 312 14.71 -2.97 -8.48
CA GLY A 312 13.62 -2.62 -9.37
C GLY A 312 12.91 -3.86 -9.92
N ILE A 313 13.65 -4.88 -10.37
CA ILE A 313 13.06 -6.15 -10.83
C ILE A 313 12.31 -6.86 -9.69
N PHE A 314 12.89 -6.89 -8.48
CA PHE A 314 12.22 -7.43 -7.30
C PHE A 314 10.86 -6.75 -7.05
N LEU A 315 10.82 -5.42 -7.13
CA LEU A 315 9.59 -4.64 -6.96
C LEU A 315 8.60 -4.83 -8.12
N ALA A 316 9.08 -4.87 -9.37
CA ALA A 316 8.25 -5.11 -10.55
C ALA A 316 7.52 -6.46 -10.49
N LEU A 317 8.19 -7.51 -9.99
CA LEU A 317 7.58 -8.83 -9.78
C LEU A 317 6.55 -8.82 -8.65
N GLY A 318 6.75 -7.98 -7.64
CA GLY A 318 5.76 -7.69 -6.60
C GLY A 318 4.50 -7.04 -7.18
N GLU A 319 4.65 -5.99 -7.98
CA GLU A 319 3.48 -5.31 -8.56
C GLU A 319 2.77 -6.16 -9.60
N GLY A 320 3.52 -6.79 -10.51
CA GLY A 320 2.93 -7.66 -11.53
C GLY A 320 2.29 -8.95 -10.97
N GLY A 321 2.64 -9.34 -9.75
CA GLY A 321 2.04 -10.46 -9.03
C GLY A 321 1.04 -9.98 -7.98
N PRO A 322 1.43 -9.92 -6.69
CA PRO A 322 0.54 -9.54 -5.60
C PRO A 322 -0.06 -8.14 -5.70
N GLY A 323 0.67 -7.11 -6.12
CA GLY A 323 0.13 -5.74 -6.21
C GLY A 323 -1.13 -5.67 -7.09
N ASP A 324 -1.01 -6.19 -8.32
CA ASP A 324 -2.12 -6.24 -9.28
C ASP A 324 -3.28 -7.14 -8.82
N ASN A 325 -2.96 -8.28 -8.21
CA ASN A 325 -3.91 -9.38 -8.12
C ASN A 325 -4.56 -9.54 -6.75
N ILE A 326 -3.98 -9.04 -5.65
CA ILE A 326 -4.58 -9.18 -4.31
C ILE A 326 -5.91 -8.43 -4.23
N GLY A 327 -5.93 -7.16 -4.64
CA GLY A 327 -7.17 -6.37 -4.69
C GLY A 327 -8.21 -6.98 -5.62
N LEU A 328 -7.76 -7.51 -6.77
CA LEU A 328 -8.63 -8.22 -7.70
C LEU A 328 -9.21 -9.50 -7.09
N CYS A 329 -8.41 -10.26 -6.33
CA CYS A 329 -8.89 -11.42 -5.58
C CYS A 329 -9.90 -11.01 -4.51
N ALA A 330 -9.65 -9.95 -3.75
CA ALA A 330 -10.58 -9.46 -2.73
C ALA A 330 -11.93 -9.04 -3.33
N ALA A 331 -11.90 -8.31 -4.45
CA ALA A 331 -13.12 -7.86 -5.13
C ALA A 331 -13.91 -9.00 -5.77
N LYS A 332 -13.23 -9.99 -6.37
CA LYS A 332 -13.89 -11.07 -7.11
C LYS A 332 -14.33 -12.25 -6.26
N THR A 333 -13.79 -12.42 -5.06
CA THR A 333 -14.13 -13.54 -4.15
C THR A 333 -15.25 -13.21 -3.17
N SER A 334 -15.98 -12.13 -3.41
CA SER A 334 -17.09 -11.68 -2.58
C SER A 334 -18.29 -11.25 -3.43
N ALA A 335 -19.50 -11.49 -2.90
CA ALA A 335 -20.73 -11.04 -3.50
C ALA A 335 -20.89 -9.53 -3.37
N THR A 336 -21.57 -8.92 -4.34
CA THR A 336 -21.73 -7.47 -4.54
C THR A 336 -22.31 -6.78 -3.33
N CYS A 337 -23.25 -7.43 -2.63
CA CYS A 337 -23.90 -6.87 -1.44
C CYS A 337 -22.98 -6.66 -0.22
N ILE A 338 -21.88 -7.40 -0.12
CA ILE A 338 -20.93 -7.37 1.01
C ILE A 338 -19.49 -7.06 0.57
N ARG A 339 -19.29 -6.78 -0.73
CA ARG A 339 -17.98 -6.60 -1.33
C ARG A 339 -17.21 -5.44 -0.72
N GLY A 340 -17.86 -4.33 -0.40
CA GLY A 340 -17.25 -3.18 0.26
C GLY A 340 -16.67 -3.55 1.62
N GLN A 341 -17.44 -4.25 2.46
CA GLN A 341 -17.01 -4.74 3.77
C GLN A 341 -15.91 -5.79 3.66
N TYR A 342 -16.07 -6.78 2.78
CA TYR A 342 -15.09 -7.84 2.56
C TYR A 342 -13.74 -7.28 2.09
N TYR A 343 -13.78 -6.40 1.08
CA TYR A 343 -12.59 -5.72 0.57
C TYR A 343 -11.97 -4.82 1.64
N GLY A 344 -12.79 -4.04 2.36
CA GLY A 344 -12.33 -3.14 3.41
C GLY A 344 -11.63 -3.87 4.55
N ILE A 345 -12.14 -5.04 4.98
CA ILE A 345 -11.48 -5.87 6.00
C ILE A 345 -10.16 -6.41 5.46
N ALA A 346 -10.15 -7.00 4.26
CA ALA A 346 -8.94 -7.58 3.68
C ALA A 346 -7.83 -6.53 3.48
N ALA A 347 -8.17 -5.38 2.90
CA ALA A 347 -7.26 -4.27 2.69
C ALA A 347 -6.80 -3.66 4.02
N GLY A 348 -7.69 -3.55 5.01
CA GLY A 348 -7.35 -3.07 6.35
C GLY A 348 -6.31 -3.96 7.03
N VAL A 349 -6.45 -5.28 6.94
CA VAL A 349 -5.44 -6.23 7.44
C VAL A 349 -4.12 -6.09 6.67
N GLY A 350 -4.16 -5.82 5.36
CA GLY A 350 -3.00 -5.42 4.56
C GLY A 350 -2.26 -4.23 5.17
N LYS A 351 -2.98 -3.13 5.47
CA LYS A 351 -2.37 -1.92 6.05
C LYS A 351 -1.86 -2.11 7.48
N ILE A 352 -2.40 -3.06 8.25
CA ILE A 352 -1.78 -3.49 9.50
C ILE A 352 -0.41 -4.14 9.21
N GLY A 353 -0.29 -4.94 8.15
CA GLY A 353 0.98 -5.45 7.65
C GLY A 353 1.99 -4.34 7.34
N ALA A 354 1.58 -3.32 6.58
CA ALA A 354 2.41 -2.15 6.27
C ALA A 354 2.91 -1.43 7.54
N PHE A 355 2.01 -1.22 8.51
CA PHE A 355 2.33 -0.61 9.79
C PHE A 355 3.37 -1.45 10.54
N VAL A 356 3.12 -2.76 10.70
CA VAL A 356 4.03 -3.68 11.40
C VAL A 356 5.39 -3.74 10.71
N GLY A 357 5.44 -3.83 9.38
CA GLY A 357 6.67 -3.87 8.60
C GLY A 357 7.55 -2.65 8.84
N THR A 358 6.94 -1.46 8.89
CA THR A 358 7.66 -0.20 9.12
C THR A 358 8.41 -0.20 10.46
N TYR A 359 7.88 -0.81 11.52
CA TYR A 359 8.60 -0.90 12.81
C TYR A 359 9.52 -2.12 12.93
N VAL A 360 9.19 -3.23 12.24
CA VAL A 360 9.95 -4.48 12.36
C VAL A 360 11.24 -4.45 11.55
N PHE A 361 11.25 -3.81 10.37
CA PHE A 361 12.44 -3.76 9.51
C PHE A 361 13.65 -3.11 10.20
N PRO A 362 13.55 -1.90 10.80
CA PRO A 362 14.65 -1.32 11.55
C PRO A 362 15.17 -2.24 12.66
N VAL A 363 14.29 -2.91 13.40
CA VAL A 363 14.67 -3.85 14.47
C VAL A 363 15.47 -5.04 13.91
N ILE A 364 15.14 -5.52 12.72
CA ILE A 364 15.92 -6.58 12.04
C ILE A 364 17.32 -6.07 11.70
N GLN A 365 17.44 -4.83 11.22
CA GLN A 365 18.71 -4.22 10.84
C GLN A 365 19.60 -3.96 12.05
N ASP A 366 19.04 -3.37 13.11
CA ASP A 366 19.76 -3.00 14.34
C ASP A 366 20.29 -4.20 15.11
N ARG A 367 19.60 -5.34 15.00
CA ARG A 367 20.02 -6.60 15.64
C ARG A 367 20.92 -7.47 14.76
N ALA A 368 21.22 -7.02 13.54
CA ALA A 368 22.07 -7.79 12.65
C ALA A 368 23.52 -7.84 13.18
N PRO A 369 24.21 -8.98 13.02
CA PRO A 369 25.55 -9.17 13.61
C PRO A 369 26.65 -8.33 12.93
N ASN A 370 26.40 -7.81 11.73
CA ASN A 370 27.32 -6.93 11.01
C ASN A 370 26.59 -6.09 9.95
N ALA A 371 27.26 -5.08 9.40
CA ALA A 371 26.68 -4.15 8.42
C ALA A 371 26.20 -4.82 7.12
N ILE A 372 26.83 -5.91 6.68
CA ILE A 372 26.39 -6.65 5.49
C ILE A 372 25.07 -7.36 5.79
N ARG A 373 24.98 -8.03 6.95
CA ARG A 373 23.77 -8.70 7.42
C ARG A 373 22.62 -7.73 7.69
N ALA A 374 22.92 -6.52 8.17
CA ALA A 374 21.91 -5.47 8.34
C ALA A 374 21.19 -5.13 7.03
N GLY A 375 21.89 -5.20 5.89
CA GLY A 375 21.26 -5.04 4.58
C GLY A 375 20.65 -6.32 4.00
N GLN A 376 21.17 -7.51 4.34
CA GLN A 376 20.67 -8.79 3.83
C GLN A 376 19.40 -9.29 4.54
N ASP A 377 19.34 -9.16 5.86
CA ASP A 377 18.34 -9.82 6.71
C ASP A 377 16.90 -9.40 6.39
N PRO A 378 16.61 -8.11 6.11
CA PRO A 378 15.28 -7.71 5.65
C PRO A 378 14.85 -8.39 4.34
N PHE A 379 15.77 -8.55 3.38
CA PHE A 379 15.49 -9.24 2.12
C PHE A 379 15.33 -10.74 2.31
N PHE A 380 16.09 -11.39 3.20
CA PHE A 380 15.88 -12.79 3.53
C PHE A 380 14.50 -13.04 4.13
N VAL A 381 14.11 -12.23 5.11
CA VAL A 381 12.80 -12.34 5.78
C VAL A 381 11.67 -12.15 4.77
N SER A 382 11.73 -11.09 3.97
CA SER A 382 10.69 -10.84 2.97
C SER A 382 10.65 -11.92 1.89
N SER A 383 11.79 -12.38 1.40
CA SER A 383 11.84 -13.44 0.39
C SER A 383 11.22 -14.74 0.89
N ALA A 384 11.46 -15.12 2.14
CA ALA A 384 10.82 -16.28 2.76
C ALA A 384 9.30 -16.11 2.86
N LEU A 385 8.85 -14.91 3.26
CA LEU A 385 7.42 -14.58 3.30
C LEU A 385 6.77 -14.57 1.90
N CYS A 386 7.50 -14.16 0.86
CA CYS A 386 7.05 -14.24 -0.52
C CYS A 386 6.80 -15.70 -0.95
N ILE A 387 7.73 -16.62 -0.65
CA ILE A 387 7.54 -18.05 -0.96
C ILE A 387 6.35 -18.63 -0.20
N PHE A 388 6.18 -18.26 1.07
CA PHE A 388 5.03 -18.69 1.86
C PHE A 388 3.71 -18.11 1.31
N SER A 389 3.69 -16.85 0.89
CA SER A 389 2.55 -16.22 0.23
C SER A 389 2.18 -16.91 -1.09
N ALA A 390 3.18 -17.34 -1.89
CA ALA A 390 2.95 -18.12 -3.10
C ALA A 390 2.24 -19.45 -2.80
N PHE A 391 2.66 -20.14 -1.72
CA PHE A 391 2.02 -21.37 -1.26
C PHE A 391 0.55 -21.12 -0.88
N LEU A 392 0.28 -20.10 -0.06
CA LEU A 392 -1.08 -19.74 0.32
C LEU A 392 -1.95 -19.43 -0.91
N ALA A 393 -1.41 -18.69 -1.87
CA ALA A 393 -2.13 -18.30 -3.08
C ALA A 393 -2.49 -19.50 -3.97
N ILE A 394 -1.57 -20.45 -4.18
CA ILE A 394 -1.86 -21.62 -5.03
C ILE A 394 -2.84 -22.58 -4.39
N PHE A 395 -2.67 -22.87 -3.09
CA PHE A 395 -3.39 -23.97 -2.45
C PHE A 395 -4.67 -23.53 -1.75
N LEU A 396 -4.77 -22.28 -1.28
CA LEU A 396 -5.88 -21.82 -0.44
C LEU A 396 -6.80 -20.80 -1.12
N LEU A 397 -6.37 -20.11 -2.18
CA LEU A 397 -7.26 -19.23 -2.94
C LEU A 397 -8.12 -20.02 -3.94
N PRO A 398 -9.43 -19.69 -4.06
CA PRO A 398 -10.30 -20.31 -5.06
C PRO A 398 -9.86 -19.92 -6.47
N HIS A 399 -10.34 -20.67 -7.47
CA HIS A 399 -10.18 -20.25 -8.86
C HIS A 399 -10.92 -18.93 -9.10
N ILE A 400 -10.23 -17.97 -9.73
CA ILE A 400 -10.78 -16.65 -10.06
C ILE A 400 -10.59 -16.45 -11.56
N GLY A 401 -11.70 -16.23 -12.24
CA GLY A 401 -11.80 -16.02 -13.68
C GLY A 401 -12.44 -14.68 -14.02
N GLN A 402 -12.92 -14.57 -15.25
CA GLN A 402 -13.48 -13.35 -15.80
C GLN A 402 -14.92 -13.08 -15.32
N ASP A 403 -15.69 -14.13 -15.01
CA ASP A 403 -17.12 -14.07 -14.62
C ASP A 403 -17.37 -14.37 -13.13
N THR A 404 -16.30 -14.48 -12.32
CA THR A 404 -16.39 -14.91 -10.91
C THR A 404 -17.28 -14.02 -10.05
N ILE A 405 -17.41 -12.73 -10.37
CA ILE A 405 -18.33 -11.83 -9.65
C ILE A 405 -19.77 -12.33 -9.75
N THR A 406 -20.26 -12.60 -10.96
CA THR A 406 -21.61 -13.10 -11.19
C THR A 406 -21.82 -14.48 -10.57
N GLU A 407 -20.82 -15.36 -10.70
CA GLU A 407 -20.87 -16.70 -10.08
C GLU A 407 -20.96 -16.63 -8.55
N GLU A 408 -20.24 -15.70 -7.94
CA GLU A 408 -20.21 -15.51 -6.48
C GLU A 408 -21.52 -14.89 -5.97
N ASP A 409 -22.11 -13.96 -6.72
CA ASP A 409 -23.44 -13.40 -6.41
C ASP A 409 -24.52 -14.49 -6.40
N ASN A 410 -24.53 -15.37 -7.41
CA ASN A 410 -25.49 -16.47 -7.49
C ASN A 410 -25.31 -17.48 -6.36
N LYS A 411 -24.07 -17.94 -6.11
CA LYS A 411 -23.78 -18.89 -5.02
C LYS A 411 -24.16 -18.34 -3.66
N PHE A 412 -23.96 -17.04 -3.43
CA PHE A 412 -24.31 -16.42 -2.16
C PHE A 412 -25.83 -16.29 -2.00
N ARG A 413 -26.56 -15.96 -3.07
CA ARG A 413 -28.04 -15.95 -3.06
C ARG A 413 -28.62 -17.32 -2.76
N GLU A 414 -28.16 -18.36 -3.46
CA GLU A 414 -28.57 -19.75 -3.21
C GLU A 414 -28.34 -20.15 -1.75
N TYR A 415 -27.14 -19.85 -1.22
CA TYR A 415 -26.81 -20.11 0.18
C TYR A 415 -27.73 -19.36 1.17
N LEU A 416 -28.10 -18.12 0.87
CA LEU A 416 -29.02 -17.35 1.69
C LEU A 416 -30.43 -17.95 1.70
N GLU A 417 -30.95 -18.34 0.53
CA GLU A 417 -32.27 -18.97 0.38
C GLU A 417 -32.34 -20.31 1.12
N GLU A 418 -31.31 -21.15 1.00
CA GLU A 418 -31.18 -22.41 1.74
C GLU A 418 -31.21 -22.23 3.27
N ASN A 419 -30.79 -21.06 3.76
CA ASN A 419 -30.77 -20.72 5.18
C ASN A 419 -31.93 -19.81 5.60
N GLY A 420 -32.99 -19.73 4.77
CA GLY A 420 -34.24 -19.05 5.10
C GLY A 420 -34.22 -17.53 5.00
N TYR A 421 -33.24 -16.95 4.29
CA TYR A 421 -33.20 -15.51 4.02
C TYR A 421 -33.96 -15.18 2.73
N ASP A 422 -34.87 -14.21 2.80
CA ASP A 422 -35.68 -13.77 1.65
C ASP A 422 -34.89 -12.85 0.71
N THR A 423 -34.35 -13.42 -0.37
CA THR A 423 -33.58 -12.72 -1.41
C THR A 423 -34.45 -11.87 -2.34
N SER A 424 -35.79 -12.00 -2.32
CA SER A 424 -36.69 -11.13 -3.08
C SER A 424 -36.65 -9.68 -2.60
N THR A 425 -36.13 -9.47 -1.39
CA THR A 425 -35.89 -8.15 -0.80
C THR A 425 -34.60 -7.49 -1.29
N MET A 426 -33.75 -8.19 -2.04
CA MET A 426 -32.49 -7.62 -2.56
C MET A 426 -32.72 -6.79 -3.82
N GLY A 427 -31.90 -5.76 -3.98
CA GLY A 427 -31.95 -4.80 -5.07
C GLY A 427 -32.87 -3.61 -4.81
N VAL A 428 -32.78 -2.59 -5.67
CA VAL A 428 -33.71 -1.47 -5.66
C VAL A 428 -35.04 -1.96 -6.21
N LYS A 429 -36.12 -1.92 -5.41
CA LYS A 429 -37.48 -2.17 -5.92
C LYS A 429 -37.69 -1.30 -7.16
N LYS A 430 -37.87 -1.93 -8.33
CA LYS A 430 -38.41 -1.22 -9.50
C LYS A 430 -39.82 -0.79 -9.10
N GLY A 431 -39.95 0.48 -8.72
CA GLY A 431 -41.23 1.16 -8.54
C GLY A 431 -41.92 1.35 -9.88
#